data_AF-K1S7V8-F1
#
_entry.id   AF-K1S7V8-F1
#
_cell.length_a   1.000
_cell.length_b   1.000
_cell.length_c   1.000
_cell.angle_alpha   90.00
_cell.angle_beta   90.00
_cell.angle_gamma   90.00
#
_symmetry.space_group_name_H-M   'P 1'
#
loop_
_entity.id
_entity.type
_entity.pdbx_description
1 polymer ?
#
loop_
_entity_poly.entity_id
_entity_poly.type
_entity_poly.pdbx_seq_one_letter_code
_entity_poly.pdbx_strand_id
1 'polypeptide(L)'
;MHVHVDASKHTPQSLKNVLSIMYSKEDILFAALKVNPARIDSYCQAVDEPILEEIRKLPSGASMDQLKDRWYQGRDGSDYASGVILPYLQSLRLKDMVIASPDVGGSKRANTYAKYFGCPLVLCNKTRARANVVASMQIIGDVKDKNVVIIDDMVDTAGTITKAADIMKQAGAKTVRACASHCVMSGPASERVQDSALEEIVFTDSIPYTKRCAKVKQISIADMFAETIRRVEDNESISSQYLV
;
A
#
# COMPACT_ATOMS: atom_id res chain seq x y z
N MET A 1 8.69 8.58 -17.24
CA MET A 1 7.28 8.38 -17.62
C MET A 1 6.80 7.15 -16.86
N HIS A 2 5.98 7.33 -15.83
CA HIS A 2 5.40 6.20 -15.08
C HIS A 2 4.06 5.86 -15.71
N VAL A 3 3.96 4.69 -16.35
CA VAL A 3 2.74 4.24 -17.03
C VAL A 3 2.02 3.27 -16.10
N HIS A 4 0.86 3.69 -15.59
CA HIS A 4 -0.03 2.81 -14.85
C HIS A 4 -0.86 2.00 -15.85
N VAL A 5 -0.68 0.67 -15.83
CA VAL A 5 -1.46 -0.26 -16.67
C VAL A 5 -2.50 -0.95 -15.79
N ASP A 6 -3.77 -0.83 -16.17
CA ASP A 6 -4.84 -1.61 -15.51
C ASP A 6 -4.64 -3.11 -15.82
N ALA A 7 -4.10 -3.83 -14.85
CA ALA A 7 -3.83 -5.26 -14.96
C ALA A 7 -5.07 -6.15 -14.77
N SER A 8 -6.25 -5.59 -14.45
CA SER A 8 -7.44 -6.35 -14.08
C SER A 8 -7.95 -7.31 -15.17
N LYS A 9 -7.60 -7.02 -16.44
CA LYS A 9 -7.93 -7.85 -17.61
C LYS A 9 -6.78 -8.71 -18.12
N HIS A 10 -5.64 -8.71 -17.44
CA HIS A 10 -4.41 -9.34 -17.92
C HIS A 10 -3.98 -10.52 -17.05
N THR A 11 -3.37 -11.51 -17.69
CA THR A 11 -2.79 -12.66 -16.99
C THR A 11 -1.32 -12.41 -16.65
N PRO A 12 -0.77 -13.05 -15.61
CA PRO A 12 0.67 -13.05 -15.30
C PRO A 12 1.55 -13.31 -16.52
N GLN A 13 1.18 -14.29 -17.33
CA GLN A 13 1.91 -14.62 -18.56
C GLN A 13 1.84 -13.49 -19.60
N SER A 14 0.69 -12.85 -19.77
CA SER A 14 0.56 -11.73 -20.72
C SER A 14 1.41 -10.52 -20.31
N LEU A 15 1.48 -10.21 -19.01
CA LEU A 15 2.32 -9.13 -18.50
C LEU A 15 3.81 -9.46 -18.65
N LYS A 16 4.23 -10.69 -18.32
CA LYS A 16 5.60 -11.17 -18.54
C LYS A 16 6.04 -11.04 -20.01
N ASN A 17 5.14 -11.33 -20.95
CA ASN A 17 5.40 -11.18 -22.37
C ASN A 17 5.57 -9.71 -22.76
N VAL A 18 4.67 -8.83 -22.32
CA VAL A 18 4.77 -7.38 -22.57
C VAL A 18 6.08 -6.81 -22.02
N LEU A 19 6.46 -7.19 -20.80
CA LEU A 19 7.71 -6.77 -20.18
C LEU A 19 8.94 -7.21 -20.98
N SER A 20 8.94 -8.45 -21.47
CA SER A 20 10.02 -8.96 -22.32
C SER A 20 10.11 -8.22 -23.66
N ILE A 21 8.97 -7.85 -24.24
CA ILE A 21 8.91 -7.05 -25.48
C ILE A 21 9.44 -5.64 -25.23
N MET A 22 8.95 -4.98 -24.19
CA MET A 22 9.37 -3.62 -23.82
C MET A 22 10.87 -3.56 -23.57
N TYR A 23 11.43 -4.53 -22.84
CA TYR A 23 12.87 -4.67 -22.66
C TYR A 23 13.63 -4.83 -23.99
N SER A 24 13.19 -5.76 -24.84
CA SER A 24 13.84 -6.02 -26.14
C SER A 24 13.81 -4.84 -27.13
N LYS A 25 13.05 -3.79 -26.80
CA LYS A 25 12.85 -2.58 -27.62
C LYS A 25 13.16 -1.30 -26.84
N GLU A 26 13.78 -1.42 -25.66
CA GLU A 26 14.02 -0.30 -24.75
C GLU A 26 14.87 0.78 -25.42
N ASP A 27 15.93 0.41 -26.13
CA ASP A 27 16.77 1.32 -26.91
C ASP A 27 15.99 2.16 -27.93
N ILE A 28 15.03 1.52 -28.62
CA ILE A 28 14.19 2.17 -29.64
C ILE A 28 13.22 3.14 -28.96
N LEU A 29 12.65 2.76 -27.81
CA LEU A 29 11.77 3.62 -27.02
C LEU A 29 12.51 4.85 -26.47
N PHE A 30 13.72 4.66 -25.95
CA PHE A 30 14.55 5.74 -25.42
C PHE A 30 14.96 6.72 -26.52
N ALA A 31 15.33 6.19 -27.70
CA ALA A 31 15.64 7.00 -28.88
C ALA A 31 14.41 7.78 -29.38
N ALA A 32 13.24 7.13 -29.48
CA ALA A 32 12.00 7.76 -29.92
C ALA A 32 11.53 8.88 -28.98
N LEU A 33 11.71 8.68 -27.67
CA LEU A 33 11.36 9.66 -26.63
C LEU A 33 12.43 10.74 -26.43
N LYS A 34 13.56 10.66 -27.15
CA LYS A 34 14.72 11.55 -27.01
C LYS A 34 15.16 11.67 -25.53
N VAL A 35 15.21 10.54 -24.83
CA VAL A 35 15.63 10.50 -23.42
C VAL A 35 17.05 11.04 -23.32
N ASN A 36 17.26 12.03 -22.46
CA ASN A 36 18.59 12.57 -22.22
C ASN A 36 19.48 11.46 -21.61
N PRO A 37 20.61 11.09 -22.23
CA PRO A 37 21.50 10.04 -21.72
C PRO A 37 21.97 10.27 -20.28
N ALA A 38 22.16 11.54 -19.87
CA ALA A 38 22.54 11.88 -18.50
C ALA A 38 21.46 11.56 -17.44
N ARG A 39 20.24 11.22 -17.87
CA ARG A 39 19.11 10.86 -16.99
C ARG A 39 18.89 9.35 -16.88
N ILE A 40 19.60 8.55 -17.68
CA ILE A 40 19.46 7.08 -17.71
C ILE A 40 19.98 6.47 -16.39
N ASP A 41 21.07 7.01 -15.85
CA ASP A 41 21.67 6.51 -14.60
C ASP A 41 21.00 7.02 -13.32
N SER A 42 20.04 7.95 -13.42
CA SER A 42 19.35 8.54 -12.27
C SER A 42 17.93 8.00 -12.10
N TYR A 43 16.94 8.52 -12.84
CA TYR A 43 15.52 8.19 -12.63
C TYR A 43 14.80 7.66 -13.88
N CYS A 44 15.48 7.60 -15.03
CA CYS A 44 15.04 6.87 -16.22
C CYS A 44 15.89 5.61 -16.41
N GLN A 45 15.99 4.81 -15.35
CA GLN A 45 16.75 3.57 -15.35
C GLN A 45 16.12 2.57 -16.33
N ALA A 46 16.99 1.88 -17.08
CA ALA A 46 16.62 0.69 -17.83
C ALA A 46 16.02 -0.37 -16.89
N VAL A 47 15.18 -1.25 -17.41
CA VAL A 47 14.69 -2.39 -16.62
C VAL A 47 15.89 -3.21 -16.13
N ASP A 48 16.01 -3.37 -14.81
CA ASP A 48 17.07 -4.15 -14.16
C ASP A 48 17.06 -5.59 -14.69
N GLU A 49 18.10 -5.96 -15.45
CA GLU A 49 18.22 -7.24 -16.13
C GLU A 49 18.13 -8.45 -15.18
N PRO A 50 18.79 -8.42 -14.00
CA PRO A 50 18.52 -9.35 -12.90
C PRO A 50 17.03 -9.53 -12.54
N ILE A 51 16.26 -8.43 -12.42
CA ILE A 51 14.81 -8.50 -12.13
C ILE A 51 14.07 -9.20 -13.27
N LEU A 52 14.41 -8.86 -14.51
CA LEU A 52 13.81 -9.46 -15.69
C LEU A 52 14.08 -10.98 -15.76
N GLU A 53 15.30 -11.41 -15.44
CA GLU A 53 15.67 -12.83 -15.36
C GLU A 53 14.89 -13.58 -14.28
N GLU A 54 14.65 -12.96 -13.12
CA GLU A 54 13.78 -13.54 -12.09
C GLU A 54 12.32 -13.68 -12.55
N ILE A 55 11.79 -12.67 -13.24
CA ILE A 55 10.43 -12.71 -13.82
C ILE A 55 10.35 -13.79 -14.91
N ARG A 56 11.40 -13.95 -15.73
CA ARG A 56 11.51 -15.00 -16.74
C ARG A 56 11.49 -16.40 -16.15
N LYS A 57 12.03 -16.59 -14.95
CA LYS A 57 12.03 -17.86 -14.21
C LYS A 57 10.67 -18.21 -13.58
N LEU A 58 9.70 -17.29 -13.55
CA LEU A 58 8.37 -17.61 -13.04
C LEU A 58 7.69 -18.71 -13.87
N PRO A 59 7.08 -19.72 -13.23
CA PRO A 59 6.38 -20.80 -13.92
C PRO A 59 5.16 -20.27 -14.67
N SER A 60 4.72 -20.97 -15.71
CA SER A 60 3.60 -20.57 -16.57
C SER A 60 2.26 -20.44 -15.81
N GLY A 61 2.15 -21.05 -14.62
CA GLY A 61 0.99 -20.95 -13.72
C GLY A 61 1.17 -19.98 -12.55
N ALA A 62 2.18 -19.10 -12.57
CA ALA A 62 2.42 -18.15 -11.49
C ALA A 62 1.20 -17.24 -11.25
N SER A 63 0.92 -16.90 -10.00
CA SER A 63 -0.15 -15.97 -9.63
C SER A 63 0.28 -14.50 -9.86
N MET A 64 -0.68 -13.58 -9.81
CA MET A 64 -0.38 -12.16 -9.90
C MET A 64 0.43 -11.65 -8.71
N ASP A 65 0.19 -12.21 -7.53
CA ASP A 65 0.98 -11.91 -6.35
C ASP A 65 2.43 -12.37 -6.52
N GLN A 66 2.68 -13.55 -7.08
CA GLN A 66 4.04 -14.03 -7.36
C GLN A 66 4.78 -13.16 -8.37
N LEU A 67 4.09 -12.68 -9.41
CA LEU A 67 4.67 -11.75 -10.37
C LEU A 67 4.98 -10.40 -9.71
N LYS A 68 4.05 -9.86 -8.92
CA LYS A 68 4.22 -8.60 -8.17
C LYS A 68 5.41 -8.71 -7.21
N ASP A 69 5.51 -9.80 -6.47
CA ASP A 69 6.56 -10.01 -5.48
C ASP A 69 7.95 -10.07 -6.15
N ARG A 70 8.08 -10.64 -7.35
CA ARG A 70 9.34 -10.59 -8.12
C ARG A 70 9.60 -9.22 -8.76
N TRP A 71 8.56 -8.62 -9.35
CA TRP A 71 8.64 -7.32 -10.00
C TRP A 71 9.16 -6.23 -9.06
N TYR A 72 8.66 -6.23 -7.83
CA TYR A 72 9.12 -5.29 -6.82
C TYR A 72 10.22 -5.84 -5.90
N GLN A 73 10.81 -7.01 -6.21
CA GLN A 73 11.85 -7.67 -5.38
C GLN A 73 11.44 -7.85 -3.91
N GLY A 74 10.17 -8.14 -3.66
CA GLY A 74 9.59 -8.25 -2.33
C GLY A 74 9.45 -6.90 -1.61
N ARG A 75 9.88 -5.78 -2.19
CA ARG A 75 9.55 -4.45 -1.68
C ARG A 75 8.11 -4.18 -2.10
N ASP A 76 7.14 -4.20 -1.21
CA ASP A 76 5.87 -3.58 -1.56
C ASP A 76 6.15 -2.06 -1.60
N GLY A 77 6.38 -1.49 -2.80
CA GLY A 77 6.57 -0.05 -2.99
C GLY A 77 5.30 0.75 -2.67
N SER A 78 4.64 0.44 -1.58
CA SER A 78 3.30 0.87 -1.19
C SER A 78 3.28 1.59 0.16
N ASP A 79 4.42 1.63 0.87
CA ASP A 79 4.53 2.29 2.18
C ASP A 79 5.46 3.52 2.17
N TYR A 80 5.46 4.27 1.07
CA TYR A 80 6.10 5.58 1.02
C TYR A 80 5.50 6.57 2.03
N ALA A 81 4.28 6.31 2.50
CA ALA A 81 3.62 7.14 3.52
C ALA A 81 4.14 6.88 4.94
N SER A 82 4.92 5.82 5.18
CA SER A 82 5.48 5.52 6.52
C SER A 82 6.23 6.71 7.12
N GLY A 83 6.95 7.49 6.30
CA GLY A 83 7.67 8.69 6.73
C GLY A 83 6.79 9.76 7.39
N VAL A 84 5.49 9.81 7.07
CA VAL A 84 4.53 10.76 7.67
C VAL A 84 3.50 10.10 8.59
N ILE A 85 3.12 8.85 8.32
CA ILE A 85 2.16 8.09 9.13
C ILE A 85 2.79 7.67 10.47
N LEU A 86 4.07 7.30 10.49
CA LEU A 86 4.74 6.91 11.73
C LEU A 86 4.80 8.04 12.76
N PRO A 87 5.33 9.24 12.43
CA PRO A 87 5.33 10.36 13.37
C PRO A 87 3.93 10.70 13.87
N TYR A 88 2.93 10.59 12.99
CA TYR A 88 1.54 10.78 13.37
C TYR A 88 1.09 9.78 14.44
N LEU A 89 1.27 8.48 14.19
CA LEU A 89 0.88 7.43 15.13
C LEU A 89 1.65 7.52 16.46
N GLN A 90 2.93 7.88 16.42
CA GLN A 90 3.73 8.14 17.63
C GLN A 90 3.17 9.31 18.45
N SER A 91 2.73 10.38 17.79
CA SER A 91 2.16 11.55 18.45
C SER A 91 0.89 11.24 19.25
N LEU A 92 0.14 10.20 18.86
CA LEU A 92 -1.08 9.78 19.55
C LEU A 92 -0.80 9.08 20.90
N ARG A 93 0.43 8.58 21.13
CA ARG A 93 0.84 7.90 22.38
C ARG A 93 -0.15 6.80 22.83
N LEU A 94 -0.63 6.01 21.88
CA LEU A 94 -1.63 4.97 22.14
C LEU A 94 -1.02 3.87 23.02
N LYS A 95 -1.64 3.64 24.18
CA LYS A 95 -1.31 2.50 25.06
C LYS A 95 -1.93 1.21 24.51
N ASP A 96 -1.35 0.05 24.83
CA ASP A 96 -1.92 -1.25 24.44
C ASP A 96 -2.25 -1.31 22.93
N MET A 97 -1.34 -0.77 22.12
CA MET A 97 -1.52 -0.67 20.67
C MET A 97 -1.41 -2.07 20.03
N VAL A 98 -2.18 -2.29 18.99
CA VAL A 98 -2.02 -3.43 18.09
C VAL A 98 -2.13 -2.94 16.64
N ILE A 99 -1.22 -3.40 15.78
CA ILE A 99 -1.32 -3.13 14.35
C ILE A 99 -2.13 -4.23 13.70
N ALA A 100 -3.02 -3.86 12.79
CA ALA A 100 -3.83 -4.81 12.05
C ALA A 100 -3.73 -4.61 10.53
N SER A 101 -3.93 -5.71 9.80
CA SER A 101 -4.14 -5.69 8.35
C SER A 101 -5.61 -6.01 8.02
N PRO A 102 -6.28 -5.25 7.13
CA PRO A 102 -7.68 -5.47 6.79
C PRO A 102 -7.90 -6.73 5.93
N ASP A 103 -6.83 -7.26 5.33
CA ASP A 103 -6.78 -8.57 4.69
C ASP A 103 -5.38 -9.22 4.83
N VAL A 104 -5.21 -10.44 4.30
CA VAL A 104 -3.93 -11.15 4.34
C VAL A 104 -2.89 -10.54 3.38
N GLY A 105 -3.32 -9.86 2.32
CA GLY A 105 -2.43 -9.25 1.31
C GLY A 105 -1.62 -8.09 1.87
N GLY A 106 -2.21 -7.28 2.76
CA GLY A 106 -1.54 -6.20 3.48
C GLY A 106 -0.66 -6.65 4.66
N SER A 107 -0.57 -7.95 4.95
CA SER A 107 0.07 -8.46 6.17
C SER A 107 1.54 -8.07 6.31
N LYS A 108 2.31 -8.03 5.21
CA LYS A 108 3.72 -7.65 5.23
C LYS A 108 3.89 -6.20 5.66
N ARG A 109 3.12 -5.29 5.07
CA ARG A 109 3.08 -3.85 5.41
C ARG A 109 2.73 -3.64 6.87
N ALA A 110 1.61 -4.23 7.31
CA ALA A 110 1.18 -4.14 8.70
C ALA A 110 2.23 -4.70 9.68
N ASN A 111 2.93 -5.78 9.31
CA ASN A 111 4.00 -6.35 10.12
C ASN A 111 5.20 -5.40 10.28
N THR A 112 5.54 -4.61 9.26
CA THR A 112 6.60 -3.60 9.34
C THR A 112 6.29 -2.55 10.41
N TYR A 113 5.06 -2.03 10.43
CA TYR A 113 4.60 -1.13 11.50
C TYR A 113 4.58 -1.83 12.87
N ALA A 114 4.08 -3.07 12.95
CA ALA A 114 4.01 -3.83 14.20
C ALA A 114 5.41 -4.00 14.83
N LYS A 115 6.41 -4.37 14.00
CA LYS A 115 7.81 -4.47 14.42
C LYS A 115 8.38 -3.13 14.88
N TYR A 116 8.10 -2.05 14.14
CA TYR A 116 8.58 -0.71 14.51
C TYR A 116 8.04 -0.25 15.87
N PHE A 117 6.74 -0.46 16.13
CA PHE A 117 6.11 -0.11 17.40
C PHE A 117 6.33 -1.15 18.51
N GLY A 118 6.95 -2.29 18.22
CA GLY A 118 7.14 -3.39 19.18
C GLY A 118 5.82 -3.94 19.70
N CYS A 119 4.78 -3.99 18.86
CA CYS A 119 3.43 -4.40 19.27
C CYS A 119 2.90 -5.58 18.45
N PRO A 120 1.82 -6.26 18.89
CA PRO A 120 1.32 -7.42 18.17
C PRO A 120 0.75 -7.08 16.79
N LEU A 121 0.76 -8.05 15.89
CA LEU A 121 0.09 -8.01 14.59
C LEU A 121 -1.22 -8.79 14.66
N VAL A 122 -2.27 -8.22 14.08
CA VAL A 122 -3.58 -8.86 13.89
C VAL A 122 -3.92 -8.88 12.40
N LEU A 123 -4.52 -9.96 11.92
CA LEU A 123 -4.92 -10.08 10.51
C LEU A 123 -6.42 -10.33 10.41
N CYS A 124 -7.07 -9.65 9.48
CA CYS A 124 -8.39 -10.07 9.01
C CYS A 124 -8.22 -11.07 7.87
N ASN A 125 -8.77 -12.27 8.02
CA ASN A 125 -8.87 -13.23 6.93
C ASN A 125 -10.26 -13.12 6.30
N LYS A 126 -10.33 -12.63 5.06
CA LYS A 126 -11.56 -12.50 4.29
C LYS A 126 -11.73 -13.72 3.39
N THR A 127 -12.70 -14.56 3.71
CA THR A 127 -13.03 -15.73 2.90
C THR A 127 -14.11 -15.34 1.89
N ARG A 128 -13.77 -15.32 0.60
CA ARG A 128 -14.76 -15.19 -0.48
C ARG A 128 -15.30 -16.58 -0.81
N ALA A 129 -16.40 -16.96 -0.18
CA ALA A 129 -17.23 -18.03 -0.76
C ALA A 129 -17.77 -17.54 -2.11
N ARG A 130 -17.98 -18.46 -3.06
CA ARG A 130 -18.32 -18.20 -4.48
C ARG A 130 -19.40 -17.12 -4.70
N ALA A 131 -19.54 -16.66 -5.95
CA ALA A 131 -20.58 -15.72 -6.37
C ALA A 131 -21.94 -16.03 -5.69
N ASN A 132 -22.48 -15.02 -4.98
CA ASN A 132 -23.72 -15.04 -4.17
C ASN A 132 -23.65 -15.55 -2.72
N VAL A 133 -22.47 -15.82 -2.14
CA VAL A 133 -22.35 -16.09 -0.69
C VAL A 133 -21.74 -14.89 0.04
N VAL A 134 -22.33 -14.53 1.19
CA VAL A 134 -21.85 -13.46 2.07
C VAL A 134 -20.40 -13.75 2.47
N ALA A 135 -19.49 -12.82 2.18
CA ALA A 135 -18.10 -12.94 2.59
C ALA A 135 -18.00 -12.98 4.13
N SER A 136 -17.37 -14.01 4.68
CA SER A 136 -17.02 -14.04 6.09
C SER A 136 -15.64 -13.40 6.31
N MET A 137 -15.48 -12.73 7.45
CA MET A 137 -14.22 -12.13 7.85
C MET A 137 -13.93 -12.59 9.29
N GLN A 138 -12.76 -13.21 9.49
CA GLN A 138 -12.29 -13.67 10.79
C GLN A 138 -11.08 -12.88 11.23
N ILE A 139 -10.99 -12.60 12.53
CA ILE A 139 -9.81 -11.98 13.15
C ILE A 139 -8.85 -13.08 13.58
N ILE A 140 -7.59 -12.96 13.18
CA ILE A 140 -6.48 -13.79 13.64
C ILE A 140 -5.60 -12.91 14.53
N GLY A 141 -5.56 -13.24 15.83
CA GLY A 141 -4.92 -12.45 16.87
C GLY A 141 -5.95 -11.88 17.86
N ASP A 142 -5.48 -11.08 18.82
CA ASP A 142 -6.30 -10.55 19.91
C ASP A 142 -6.34 -9.02 19.88
N VAL A 143 -7.55 -8.47 19.85
CA VAL A 143 -7.85 -7.03 19.83
C VAL A 143 -8.56 -6.55 21.09
N LYS A 144 -8.92 -7.45 22.02
CA LYS A 144 -9.72 -7.12 23.19
C LYS A 144 -8.99 -6.12 24.08
N ASP A 145 -9.68 -5.04 24.45
CA ASP A 145 -9.17 -3.94 25.28
C ASP A 145 -7.98 -3.17 24.67
N LYS A 146 -7.68 -3.37 23.38
CA LYS A 146 -6.54 -2.73 22.67
C LYS A 146 -6.93 -1.53 21.82
N ASN A 147 -5.96 -0.66 21.57
CA ASN A 147 -6.07 0.41 20.59
C ASN A 147 -5.59 -0.10 19.22
N VAL A 148 -6.54 -0.42 18.33
CA VAL A 148 -6.22 -1.03 17.03
C VAL A 148 -5.92 0.06 15.98
N VAL A 149 -4.84 -0.13 15.23
CA VAL A 149 -4.50 0.67 14.05
C VAL A 149 -4.44 -0.25 12.84
N ILE A 150 -5.39 -0.09 11.92
CA ILE A 150 -5.44 -0.83 10.67
C ILE A 150 -4.54 -0.11 9.65
N ILE A 151 -3.62 -0.83 9.02
CA ILE A 151 -2.69 -0.30 8.01
C ILE A 151 -3.05 -0.87 6.63
N ASP A 152 -3.22 0.00 5.65
CA ASP A 152 -3.36 -0.36 4.24
C ASP A 152 -2.56 0.60 3.33
N ASP A 153 -2.46 0.36 2.02
CA ASP A 153 -1.83 1.28 1.08
C ASP A 153 -2.83 2.24 0.49
N MET A 154 -4.04 1.77 0.23
CA MET A 154 -5.09 2.59 -0.34
C MET A 154 -6.46 2.16 0.14
N VAL A 155 -7.40 3.10 0.14
CA VAL A 155 -8.80 2.81 0.40
C VAL A 155 -9.65 3.35 -0.73
N ASP A 156 -10.27 2.43 -1.47
CA ASP A 156 -11.16 2.72 -2.59
C ASP A 156 -12.62 2.89 -2.13
N THR A 157 -13.42 1.82 -2.13
CA THR A 157 -14.84 1.90 -1.71
C THR A 157 -15.05 1.83 -0.18
N ALA A 158 -13.97 1.80 0.60
CA ALA A 158 -13.92 1.59 2.06
C ALA A 158 -14.59 0.32 2.63
N GLY A 159 -15.17 -0.57 1.79
CA GLY A 159 -15.96 -1.70 2.29
C GLY A 159 -15.18 -2.74 3.10
N THR A 160 -13.91 -2.98 2.76
CA THR A 160 -13.07 -3.94 3.51
C THR A 160 -12.64 -3.35 4.85
N ILE A 161 -12.13 -2.11 4.85
CA ILE A 161 -11.53 -1.50 6.05
C ILE A 161 -12.58 -1.17 7.12
N THR A 162 -13.76 -0.70 6.72
CA THR A 162 -14.85 -0.43 7.68
C THR A 162 -15.41 -1.72 8.27
N LYS A 163 -15.55 -2.77 7.45
CA LYS A 163 -15.99 -4.08 7.94
C LYS A 163 -14.98 -4.68 8.94
N ALA A 164 -13.69 -4.56 8.65
CA ALA A 164 -12.63 -4.97 9.59
C ALA A 164 -12.74 -4.20 10.90
N ALA A 165 -12.93 -2.88 10.84
CA ALA A 165 -13.09 -2.04 12.02
C ALA A 165 -14.30 -2.43 12.87
N ASP A 166 -15.45 -2.67 12.25
CA ASP A 166 -16.67 -3.07 12.94
C ASP A 166 -16.49 -4.42 13.67
N ILE A 167 -15.88 -5.40 13.02
CA ILE A 167 -15.63 -6.72 13.63
C ILE A 167 -14.62 -6.59 14.78
N MET A 168 -13.55 -5.81 14.63
CA MET A 168 -12.59 -5.57 15.70
C MET A 168 -13.23 -4.89 16.90
N LYS A 169 -14.13 -3.92 16.65
CA LYS A 169 -14.88 -3.26 17.71
C LYS A 169 -15.82 -4.22 18.42
N GLN A 170 -16.53 -5.08 17.67
CA GLN A 170 -17.40 -6.13 18.23
C GLN A 170 -16.60 -7.17 19.03
N ALA A 171 -15.36 -7.46 18.64
CA ALA A 171 -14.45 -8.35 19.36
C ALA A 171 -13.82 -7.72 20.63
N GLY A 172 -14.21 -6.49 20.99
CA GLY A 172 -13.81 -5.84 22.23
C GLY A 172 -12.67 -4.84 22.09
N ALA A 173 -12.30 -4.41 20.88
CA ALA A 173 -11.32 -3.33 20.72
C ALA A 173 -11.76 -2.04 21.43
N LYS A 174 -10.82 -1.41 22.13
CA LYS A 174 -11.05 -0.15 22.84
C LYS A 174 -11.31 0.99 21.86
N THR A 175 -10.48 1.08 20.83
CA THR A 175 -10.60 2.03 19.72
C THR A 175 -10.18 1.35 18.44
N VAL A 176 -10.74 1.75 17.30
CA VAL A 176 -10.22 1.33 16.00
C VAL A 176 -10.01 2.56 15.13
N ARG A 177 -8.82 2.69 14.55
CA ARG A 177 -8.48 3.71 13.56
C ARG A 177 -7.76 3.06 12.38
N ALA A 178 -7.73 3.77 11.26
CA ALA A 178 -7.09 3.28 10.05
C ALA A 178 -6.09 4.30 9.50
N CYS A 179 -5.03 3.82 8.86
CA CYS A 179 -4.10 4.64 8.11
C CYS A 179 -3.87 3.99 6.73
N ALA A 180 -3.88 4.81 5.68
CA ALA A 180 -3.50 4.36 4.35
C ALA A 180 -2.81 5.45 3.56
N SER A 181 -1.91 5.08 2.64
CA SER A 181 -1.22 6.06 1.80
C SER A 181 -2.20 6.85 0.94
N HIS A 182 -3.06 6.17 0.17
CA HIS A 182 -3.86 6.79 -0.89
C HIS A 182 -5.36 6.86 -0.58
N CYS A 183 -5.89 8.08 -0.67
CA CYS A 183 -7.29 8.42 -0.41
C CYS A 183 -8.16 8.30 -1.66
N VAL A 184 -8.33 7.10 -2.22
CA VAL A 184 -9.14 6.92 -3.44
C VAL A 184 -10.63 7.21 -3.18
N MET A 185 -11.17 6.72 -2.06
CA MET A 185 -12.47 7.09 -1.47
C MET A 185 -13.63 7.22 -2.49
N SER A 186 -13.76 6.21 -3.36
CA SER A 186 -14.76 6.19 -4.43
C SER A 186 -16.14 5.75 -3.96
N GLY A 187 -17.17 6.11 -4.74
CA GLY A 187 -18.56 5.71 -4.47
C GLY A 187 -18.98 6.02 -3.03
N PRO A 188 -19.51 5.01 -2.28
CA PRO A 188 -20.09 5.18 -0.94
C PRO A 188 -19.04 5.21 0.19
N ALA A 189 -17.76 5.44 -0.12
CA ALA A 189 -16.68 5.30 0.85
C ALA A 189 -16.82 6.27 2.03
N SER A 190 -17.25 7.51 1.78
CA SER A 190 -17.35 8.53 2.84
C SER A 190 -18.46 8.22 3.83
N GLU A 191 -19.61 7.76 3.32
CA GLU A 191 -20.74 7.30 4.11
C GLU A 191 -20.36 6.07 4.94
N ARG A 192 -19.71 5.08 4.30
CA ARG A 192 -19.23 3.88 5.00
C ARG A 192 -18.27 4.19 6.13
N VAL A 193 -17.30 5.09 5.90
CA VAL A 193 -16.37 5.50 6.95
C VAL A 193 -17.12 6.21 8.07
N GLN A 194 -18.00 7.15 7.73
CA GLN A 194 -18.80 7.92 8.70
C GLN A 194 -19.62 6.99 9.61
N ASP A 195 -20.26 5.96 9.05
CA ASP A 195 -21.16 5.06 9.77
C ASP A 195 -20.44 3.90 10.48
N SER A 196 -19.16 3.66 10.19
CA SER A 196 -18.38 2.55 10.76
C SER A 196 -17.92 2.79 12.20
N ALA A 197 -17.34 1.75 12.81
CA ALA A 197 -16.70 1.81 14.12
C ALA A 197 -15.34 2.54 14.15
N LEU A 198 -14.85 3.06 13.01
CA LEU A 198 -13.62 3.85 12.98
C LEU A 198 -13.79 5.15 13.79
N GLU A 199 -12.81 5.50 14.62
CA GLU A 199 -12.69 6.83 15.22
C GLU A 199 -12.19 7.84 14.19
N GLU A 200 -11.19 7.41 13.42
CA GLU A 200 -10.61 8.18 12.33
C GLU A 200 -10.02 7.25 11.26
N ILE A 201 -9.88 7.78 10.06
CA ILE A 201 -9.07 7.24 9.00
C ILE A 201 -8.15 8.32 8.45
N VAL A 202 -6.87 8.02 8.45
CA VAL A 202 -5.82 8.97 8.11
C VAL A 202 -5.20 8.60 6.78
N PHE A 203 -5.11 9.58 5.90
CA PHE A 203 -4.49 9.45 4.60
C PHE A 203 -3.36 10.44 4.42
N THR A 204 -2.55 10.23 3.39
CA THR A 204 -1.76 11.33 2.81
C THR A 204 -2.65 12.21 1.92
N ASP A 205 -2.14 13.38 1.54
CA ASP A 205 -2.72 14.24 0.49
C ASP A 205 -2.27 13.85 -0.93
N SER A 206 -1.69 12.65 -1.13
CA SER A 206 -1.34 12.13 -2.47
C SER A 206 -2.52 12.11 -3.45
N ILE A 207 -3.73 11.95 -2.93
CA ILE A 207 -4.99 12.17 -3.66
C ILE A 207 -5.80 13.18 -2.84
N PRO A 208 -6.12 14.36 -3.38
CA PRO A 208 -6.93 15.35 -2.68
C PRO A 208 -8.31 14.78 -2.31
N TYR A 209 -8.71 14.96 -1.05
CA TYR A 209 -10.03 14.55 -0.58
C TYR A 209 -10.87 15.77 -0.24
N THR A 210 -11.94 15.98 -1.00
CA THR A 210 -12.80 17.18 -0.89
C THR A 210 -14.18 16.90 -0.29
N LYS A 211 -14.48 15.62 -0.03
CA LYS A 211 -15.78 15.22 0.53
C LYS A 211 -15.78 15.46 2.04
N ARG A 212 -16.92 15.84 2.61
CA ARG A 212 -17.05 16.12 4.04
C ARG A 212 -17.35 14.84 4.81
N CYS A 213 -16.32 14.12 5.24
CA CYS A 213 -16.42 13.07 6.27
C CYS A 213 -15.62 13.50 7.50
N ALA A 214 -16.28 13.53 8.66
CA ALA A 214 -15.66 14.05 9.89
C ALA A 214 -14.54 13.16 10.44
N LYS A 215 -14.54 11.88 10.04
CA LYS A 215 -13.54 10.88 10.45
C LYS A 215 -12.32 10.84 9.53
N VAL A 216 -12.34 11.52 8.38
CA VAL A 216 -11.23 11.52 7.43
C VAL A 216 -10.25 12.64 7.75
N LYS A 217 -8.97 12.31 7.82
CA LYS A 217 -7.87 13.27 8.00
C LYS A 217 -6.83 13.09 6.89
N GLN A 218 -6.28 14.19 6.37
CA GLN A 218 -5.16 14.16 5.45
C GLN A 218 -3.90 14.75 6.11
N ILE A 219 -2.77 14.07 5.92
CA ILE A 219 -1.43 14.53 6.30
C ILE A 219 -0.69 14.88 5.02
N SER A 220 -0.03 16.05 4.99
CA SER A 220 0.71 16.43 3.80
C SER A 220 1.99 15.61 3.63
N ILE A 221 2.26 15.17 2.40
CA ILE A 221 3.53 14.57 2.00
C ILE A 221 4.45 15.56 1.26
N ALA A 222 4.04 16.83 1.12
CA ALA A 222 4.78 17.83 0.37
C ALA A 222 6.23 17.97 0.88
N ASP A 223 6.43 18.10 2.19
CA ASP A 223 7.77 18.24 2.78
C ASP A 223 8.63 16.99 2.60
N MET A 224 8.02 15.80 2.74
CA MET A 224 8.69 14.53 2.51
C MET A 224 9.17 14.40 1.06
N PHE A 225 8.32 14.78 0.09
CA PHE A 225 8.67 14.80 -1.32
C PHE A 225 9.72 15.87 -1.64
N ALA A 226 9.61 17.07 -1.08
CA ALA A 226 10.59 18.14 -1.26
C ALA A 226 11.99 17.69 -0.79
N GLU A 227 12.07 17.07 0.38
CA GLU A 227 13.33 16.52 0.89
C GLU A 227 13.83 15.34 0.04
N THR A 228 12.92 14.48 -0.44
CA THR A 228 13.30 13.38 -1.35
C THR A 228 13.92 13.94 -2.64
N ILE A 229 13.29 14.97 -3.24
CA ILE A 229 13.80 15.64 -4.44
C ILE A 229 15.16 16.27 -4.16
N ARG A 230 15.32 17.01 -3.06
CA ARG A 230 16.60 17.62 -2.66
C ARG A 230 17.70 16.56 -2.57
N ARG A 231 17.45 15.46 -1.85
CA ARG A 231 18.42 14.35 -1.69
C ARG A 231 18.81 13.72 -3.02
N VAL A 232 17.84 13.53 -3.93
CA VAL A 232 18.11 12.99 -5.26
C VAL A 232 19.01 13.94 -6.05
N GLU A 233 18.74 15.25 -6.04
CA GLU A 233 19.58 16.24 -6.70
C GLU A 233 20.99 16.31 -6.09
N ASP A 234 21.10 16.14 -4.77
CA ASP A 234 22.36 16.16 -4.02
C ASP A 234 23.10 14.79 -4.00
N ASN A 235 22.57 13.76 -4.66
CA ASN A 235 23.07 12.37 -4.62
C ASN A 235 23.18 11.77 -3.20
N GLU A 236 22.31 12.21 -2.30
CA GLU A 236 22.15 11.68 -0.94
C GLU A 236 21.20 10.46 -0.91
N SER A 237 21.37 9.60 0.10
CA SER A 237 20.47 8.45 0.26
C SER A 237 19.07 8.86 0.72
N ILE A 238 18.05 8.35 0.02
CA ILE A 238 16.63 8.48 0.40
C ILE A 238 16.14 7.35 1.31
N SER A 239 16.94 6.29 1.52
CA SER A 239 16.47 5.08 2.22
C SER A 239 16.09 5.33 3.68
N SER A 240 16.67 6.35 4.32
CA SER A 240 16.35 6.72 5.71
C SER A 240 15.00 7.42 5.89
N GLN A 241 14.29 7.75 4.80
CA GLN A 241 12.97 8.40 4.86
C GLN A 241 11.81 7.40 4.99
N TYR A 242 12.06 6.11 4.74
CA TYR A 242 11.02 5.09 4.64
C TYR A 242 11.31 3.92 5.59
N LEU A 243 10.25 3.29 6.08
CA LEU A 243 10.39 1.95 6.66
C LEU A 243 10.67 0.96 5.53
N VAL A 244 11.72 0.15 5.69
CA VAL A 244 12.13 -0.91 4.75
C VAL A 244 12.08 -2.26 5.45
#